data_AF-A0A133UZC6-F1
#
_entry.id   AF-A0A133UZC6-F1
#
_cell.length_a   1.000
_cell.length_b   1.000
_cell.length_c   1.000
_cell.angle_alpha   90.00
_cell.angle_beta   90.00
_cell.angle_gamma   90.00
#
_symmetry.space_group_name_H-M   'P 1'
#
loop_
_entity.id
_entity.type
_entity.pdbx_description
1 polymer ?
#
loop_
_entity_poly.entity_id
_entity_poly.type
_entity_poly.pdbx_seq_one_letter_code
_entity_poly.pdbx_strand_id
1 'polypeptide(L)'
;MTKINLFHIDNIYVFKHYFEESDIFEELRDYYNSFEYRFEVKEDEVEDAVEKLEKHGYNVNIVEKRDIPDYTVVIGKYEKHADLLKKSVDVIEVGDKKALVLKDKVAKEEALDRGEEPDEGWETRL
;
A
#
# COMPACT_ATOMS: atom_id res chain seq x y z
N MET A 1 6.48 -17.79 -3.83
CA MET A 1 5.25 -17.11 -4.30
C MET A 1 5.22 -15.76 -3.61
N THR A 2 5.17 -14.67 -4.37
CA THR A 2 5.24 -13.31 -3.81
C THR A 2 3.86 -12.89 -3.32
N LYS A 3 3.77 -12.37 -2.09
CA LYS A 3 2.52 -11.88 -1.51
C LYS A 3 2.32 -10.40 -1.86
N ILE A 4 1.13 -10.03 -2.33
CA ILE A 4 0.72 -8.64 -2.56
C ILE A 4 -0.44 -8.33 -1.61
N ASN A 5 -0.30 -7.25 -0.83
CA ASN A 5 -1.37 -6.76 0.02
C ASN A 5 -2.17 -5.69 -0.73
N LEU A 6 -3.48 -5.91 -0.84
CA LEU A 6 -4.45 -4.94 -1.37
C LEU A 6 -5.13 -4.27 -0.18
N PHE A 7 -4.87 -2.99 0.00
CA PHE A 7 -5.38 -2.20 1.11
C PHE A 7 -6.73 -1.60 0.73
N HIS A 8 -7.75 -1.91 1.51
CA HIS A 8 -9.07 -1.33 1.35
C HIS A 8 -9.10 0.06 2.00
N ILE A 9 -8.91 1.09 1.19
CA ILE A 9 -8.83 2.50 1.61
C ILE A 9 -10.03 3.22 1.00
N ASP A 10 -10.88 3.78 1.86
CA ASP A 10 -12.17 4.34 1.49
C ASP A 10 -13.06 3.34 0.73
N ASN A 11 -13.24 3.50 -0.59
CA ASN A 11 -14.05 2.61 -1.44
C ASN A 11 -13.21 2.04 -2.61
N ILE A 12 -11.90 1.92 -2.44
CA ILE A 12 -10.98 1.36 -3.43
C ILE A 12 -9.97 0.43 -2.77
N TYR A 13 -9.45 -0.51 -3.57
CA TYR A 13 -8.34 -1.38 -3.20
C TYR A 13 -7.05 -0.84 -3.81
N VAL A 14 -6.07 -0.57 -2.95
CA VAL A 14 -4.81 0.04 -3.35
C VAL A 14 -3.66 -0.93 -3.10
N PHE A 15 -2.77 -1.08 -4.08
CA PHE A 15 -1.53 -1.83 -3.88
C PHE A 15 -0.38 -1.27 -4.70
N LYS A 16 0.83 -1.63 -4.30
CA LYS A 16 2.06 -1.21 -4.99
C LYS A 16 2.97 -2.40 -5.18
N HIS A 17 3.24 -2.70 -6.44
CA HIS A 17 4.16 -3.76 -6.81
C HIS A 17 4.87 -3.40 -8.11
N TYR A 18 6.15 -3.76 -8.21
CA TYR A 18 6.90 -3.65 -9.44
C TYR A 18 6.87 -5.01 -10.14
N PHE A 19 6.23 -5.06 -11.30
CA PHE A 19 6.18 -6.26 -12.13
C PHE A 19 7.41 -6.29 -13.04
N GLU A 20 8.16 -7.39 -12.98
CA GLU A 20 9.29 -7.62 -13.91
C GLU A 20 8.79 -8.02 -15.31
N GLU A 21 7.68 -8.74 -15.37
CA GLU A 21 7.04 -9.19 -16.60
C GLU A 21 6.07 -8.12 -17.11
N SER A 22 6.19 -7.76 -18.39
CA SER A 22 5.31 -6.75 -19.00
C SER A 22 3.86 -7.20 -19.09
N ASP A 23 3.61 -8.50 -19.24
CA ASP A 23 2.28 -9.01 -19.57
C ASP A 23 1.26 -8.74 -18.46
N ILE A 24 1.64 -9.01 -17.20
CA ILE A 24 0.77 -8.70 -16.05
C ILE A 24 0.58 -7.20 -15.84
N PHE A 25 1.63 -6.40 -16.09
CA PHE A 25 1.50 -4.94 -15.98
C PHE A 25 0.50 -4.41 -17.00
N GLU A 26 0.56 -4.90 -18.25
CA GLU A 26 -0.40 -4.52 -19.29
C GLU A 26 -1.82 -5.00 -18.97
N GLU A 27 -2.01 -6.20 -18.40
CA GLU A 27 -3.32 -6.71 -17.97
C GLU A 27 -3.97 -5.89 -16.83
N LEU A 28 -3.15 -5.24 -15.99
CA LEU A 28 -3.57 -4.41 -14.85
C LEU A 28 -3.43 -2.91 -15.13
N ARG A 29 -3.05 -2.51 -16.35
CA ARG A 29 -2.68 -1.14 -16.71
C ARG A 29 -3.80 -0.14 -16.45
N ASP A 30 -5.04 -0.54 -16.67
CA ASP A 30 -6.21 0.31 -16.45
C ASP A 30 -6.40 0.70 -14.97
N TYR A 31 -5.86 -0.12 -14.06
CA TYR A 31 -5.84 0.18 -12.61
C TYR A 31 -4.63 1.02 -12.19
N TYR A 32 -3.65 1.28 -13.07
CA TYR A 32 -2.41 1.94 -12.68
C TYR A 32 -2.53 3.46 -12.65
N ASN A 33 -2.40 4.04 -11.44
CA ASN A 33 -2.30 5.48 -11.24
C ASN A 33 -0.82 5.91 -11.33
N SER A 34 -0.47 6.54 -12.46
CA SER A 34 0.90 6.99 -12.73
C SER A 34 1.34 8.24 -11.96
N PHE A 35 0.41 8.98 -11.35
CA PHE A 35 0.74 10.12 -10.49
C PHE A 35 1.14 9.64 -9.09
N GLU A 36 0.41 8.67 -8.56
CA GLU A 36 0.65 8.09 -7.23
C GLU A 36 1.59 6.86 -7.26
N TYR A 37 1.94 6.38 -8.45
CA TYR A 37 2.76 5.19 -8.69
C TYR A 37 2.23 3.94 -7.99
N ARG A 38 0.90 3.75 -8.00
CA ARG A 38 0.21 2.64 -7.35
C ARG A 38 -0.95 2.16 -8.21
N PHE A 39 -1.45 0.96 -7.92
CA PHE A 39 -2.66 0.44 -8.53
C PHE A 39 -3.85 0.77 -7.64
N GLU A 40 -4.93 1.25 -8.25
CA GLU A 40 -6.20 1.62 -7.63
C GLU A 40 -7.32 0.86 -8.34
N VAL A 41 -7.95 -0.05 -7.62
CA VAL A 41 -8.99 -0.95 -8.15
C VAL A 41 -10.30 -0.62 -7.43
N LYS A 42 -11.39 -0.46 -8.17
CA LYS A 42 -12.72 -0.26 -7.57
C LYS A 42 -13.22 -1.56 -6.93
N GLU A 43 -14.17 -1.45 -6.00
CA GLU A 43 -14.76 -2.61 -5.32
C GLU A 43 -15.38 -3.63 -6.29
N ASP A 44 -16.02 -3.17 -7.36
CA ASP A 44 -16.64 -4.03 -8.37
C ASP A 44 -15.64 -4.68 -9.34
N GLU A 45 -14.38 -4.23 -9.32
CA GLU A 45 -13.29 -4.71 -10.19
C GLU A 45 -12.23 -5.51 -9.40
N VAL A 46 -12.36 -5.61 -8.07
CA VAL A 46 -11.34 -6.24 -7.21
C VAL A 46 -11.17 -7.73 -7.49
N GLU A 47 -12.26 -8.45 -7.75
CA GLU A 47 -12.21 -9.90 -8.03
C GLU A 47 -11.42 -10.18 -9.32
N ASP A 48 -11.63 -9.40 -10.38
CA ASP A 48 -10.88 -9.51 -11.64
C ASP A 48 -9.38 -9.20 -11.44
N ALA A 49 -9.05 -8.15 -10.68
CA ALA A 49 -7.66 -7.84 -10.36
C ALA A 49 -6.98 -8.97 -9.57
N VAL A 50 -7.68 -9.57 -8.61
CA VAL A 50 -7.18 -10.71 -7.83
C VAL A 50 -6.93 -11.92 -8.73
N GLU A 51 -7.89 -12.28 -9.59
CA GLU A 51 -7.75 -13.42 -10.51
C GLU A 51 -6.54 -13.26 -11.44
N LYS A 52 -6.34 -12.06 -12.00
CA LYS A 52 -5.16 -11.73 -12.82
C LYS A 52 -3.86 -11.92 -12.04
N LEU A 53 -3.78 -11.40 -10.82
CA LEU A 53 -2.60 -11.56 -9.96
C LEU A 53 -2.31 -13.04 -9.65
N GLU A 54 -3.33 -13.81 -9.28
CA GLU A 54 -3.17 -15.22 -8.93
C GLU A 54 -2.79 -16.10 -10.13
N LYS A 55 -3.34 -15.82 -11.31
CA LYS A 55 -2.98 -16.48 -12.58
C LYS A 55 -1.50 -16.32 -12.93
N HIS A 56 -0.91 -15.18 -12.55
CA HIS A 56 0.51 -14.89 -12.71
C HIS A 56 1.37 -15.31 -11.49
N GLY A 57 0.80 -16.09 -10.57
CA GLY A 57 1.55 -16.72 -9.48
C GLY A 57 1.80 -15.82 -8.27
N TYR A 58 1.04 -14.74 -8.11
CA TYR A 58 1.02 -13.95 -6.88
C TYR A 58 0.01 -14.52 -5.88
N ASN A 59 0.28 -14.34 -4.59
CA ASN A 59 -0.70 -14.58 -3.54
C ASN A 59 -1.27 -13.23 -3.09
N VAL A 60 -2.59 -13.08 -3.14
CA VAL A 60 -3.24 -11.82 -2.77
C VAL A 60 -3.75 -11.90 -1.34
N ASN A 61 -3.60 -10.80 -0.61
CA ASN A 61 -4.18 -10.62 0.71
C ASN A 61 -4.89 -9.28 0.79
N ILE A 62 -6.19 -9.34 1.05
CA ILE A 62 -6.97 -8.15 1.34
C ILE A 62 -6.66 -7.69 2.77
N VAL A 63 -6.27 -6.43 2.91
CA VAL A 63 -6.07 -5.74 4.19
C VAL A 63 -7.24 -4.78 4.36
N GLU A 64 -8.17 -5.15 5.22
CA GLU A 64 -9.31 -4.31 5.55
C GLU A 64 -8.88 -3.12 6.41
N LYS A 65 -9.71 -2.07 6.43
CA LYS A 65 -9.44 -0.82 7.16
C LYS A 65 -8.91 -1.01 8.58
N ARG A 66 -9.53 -1.91 9.35
CA ARG A 66 -9.15 -2.23 10.74
C ARG A 66 -7.73 -2.78 10.89
N ASP A 67 -7.19 -3.36 9.83
CA ASP A 67 -5.90 -4.05 9.79
C ASP A 67 -4.83 -3.16 9.12
N ILE A 68 -5.16 -1.94 8.63
CA ILE A 68 -4.19 -0.99 8.06
C ILE A 68 -3.11 -0.53 9.08
N PRO A 69 -3.43 -0.28 10.36
CA PRO A 69 -2.43 0.11 11.37
C PRO A 69 -1.25 -0.89 11.49
N ASP A 70 -1.51 -2.18 11.24
CA ASP A 70 -0.49 -3.24 11.24
C ASP A 70 0.61 -3.06 10.18
N TYR A 71 0.39 -2.18 9.20
CA TYR A 71 1.27 -1.89 8.08
C TYR A 71 1.74 -0.43 8.06
N THR A 72 1.42 0.33 9.11
CA THR A 72 1.63 1.77 9.12
C THR A 72 2.81 2.16 10.02
N VAL A 73 3.57 3.17 9.57
CA VAL A 73 4.59 3.86 10.39
C VAL A 73 4.36 5.36 10.32
N VAL A 74 4.40 6.03 11.45
CA VAL A 74 4.32 7.48 11.56
C VAL A 74 5.74 8.06 11.61
N ILE A 75 6.00 9.07 10.79
CA ILE A 75 7.30 9.73 10.69
C ILE A 75 7.15 11.26 10.68
N GLY A 76 8.26 11.97 10.95
CA GLY A 76 8.34 13.41 10.76
C GLY A 76 8.19 13.80 9.29
N LYS A 77 7.37 14.82 9.00
CA LYS A 77 7.10 15.27 7.63
C LYS A 77 8.36 15.79 6.92
N TYR A 78 9.21 16.51 7.66
CA TYR A 78 10.38 17.24 7.14
C TYR A 78 11.65 16.41 7.05
N GLU A 79 11.61 15.18 7.54
CA GLU A 79 12.74 14.27 7.47
C GLU A 79 12.83 13.60 6.08
N LYS A 80 14.04 13.25 5.65
CA LYS A 80 14.26 12.63 4.34
C LYS A 80 13.90 11.15 4.40
N HIS A 81 12.76 10.79 3.80
CA HIS A 81 12.26 9.41 3.72
C HIS A 81 11.84 8.98 2.32
N ALA A 82 12.54 9.45 1.28
CA ALA A 82 12.21 9.15 -0.11
C ALA A 82 12.21 7.64 -0.42
N ASP A 83 13.03 6.87 0.28
CA ASP A 83 13.08 5.42 0.21
C ASP A 83 11.84 4.74 0.81
N LEU A 84 11.30 5.28 1.91
CA LEU A 84 10.06 4.79 2.52
C LEU A 84 8.84 5.14 1.68
N LEU A 85 8.81 6.32 1.06
CA LEU A 85 7.74 6.74 0.13
C LEU A 85 7.62 5.81 -1.09
N LYS A 86 8.74 5.24 -1.55
CA LYS A 86 8.72 4.23 -2.62
C LYS A 86 8.06 2.93 -2.18
N LYS A 87 8.05 2.65 -0.88
CA LYS A 87 7.45 1.45 -0.27
C LYS A 87 6.04 1.70 0.27
N SER A 88 5.59 2.95 0.34
CA SER A 88 4.24 3.29 0.79
C SER A 88 3.21 3.18 -0.33
N VAL A 89 2.09 2.56 -0.02
CA VAL A 89 0.88 2.51 -0.86
C VAL A 89 0.03 3.75 -0.65
N ASP A 90 0.08 4.36 0.53
CA ASP A 90 -0.66 5.58 0.85
C ASP A 90 0.08 6.43 1.90
N VAL A 91 -0.22 7.74 1.91
CA VAL A 91 0.42 8.72 2.81
C VAL A 91 -0.63 9.69 3.35
N ILE A 92 -0.77 9.73 4.67
CA ILE A 92 -1.70 10.64 5.35
C ILE A 92 -0.89 11.67 6.13
N GLU A 93 -1.02 12.95 5.78
CA GLU A 93 -0.29 14.03 6.45
C GLU A 93 -1.17 14.76 7.47
N VAL A 94 -0.66 14.93 8.70
CA VAL A 94 -1.33 15.68 9.77
C VAL A 94 -0.29 16.53 10.50
N GLY A 95 -0.40 17.85 10.37
CA GLY A 95 0.53 18.79 11.00
C GLY A 95 1.97 18.59 10.52
N ASP A 96 2.87 18.28 11.45
CA ASP A 96 4.29 18.04 11.23
C ASP A 96 4.65 16.55 11.08
N LYS A 97 3.64 15.66 11.09
CA LYS A 97 3.79 14.22 10.94
C LYS A 97 3.08 13.69 9.69
N LYS A 98 3.47 12.50 9.26
CA LYS A 98 2.74 11.71 8.26
C LYS A 98 2.75 10.23 8.59
N ALA A 99 1.62 9.57 8.38
CA ALA A 99 1.51 8.12 8.40
C ALA A 99 1.77 7.57 7.01
N LEU A 100 2.68 6.59 6.93
CA LEU A 100 2.97 5.84 5.72
C LEU A 100 2.32 4.46 5.85
N VAL A 101 1.34 4.16 5.00
CA VAL A 101 0.83 2.79 4.84
C VAL A 101 1.78 2.05 3.92
N LEU A 102 2.47 1.03 4.41
CA LEU A 102 3.54 0.34 3.70
C LEU A 102 3.03 -0.93 3.02
N LYS A 103 3.61 -1.27 1.87
CA LYS A 103 3.13 -2.38 1.02
C LYS A 103 3.16 -3.76 1.71
N ASP A 104 3.99 -3.96 2.73
CA ASP A 104 4.12 -5.21 3.47
C ASP A 104 4.73 -4.99 4.87
N LYS A 105 4.68 -6.02 5.71
CA LYS A 105 5.21 -5.97 7.09
C LYS A 105 6.74 -5.83 7.14
N VAL A 106 7.46 -6.31 6.13
CA VAL A 106 8.92 -6.16 6.05
C VAL A 106 9.29 -4.69 5.86
N ALA A 107 8.58 -3.99 4.97
CA ALA A 107 8.73 -2.55 4.78
C ALA A 107 8.38 -1.78 6.05
N LYS A 108 7.36 -2.20 6.81
CA LYS A 108 7.03 -1.63 8.13
C LYS A 108 8.19 -1.79 9.12
N GLU A 109 8.71 -3.00 9.29
CA GLU A 109 9.83 -3.27 10.20
C GLU A 109 11.05 -2.40 9.86
N GLU A 110 11.42 -2.29 8.58
CA GLU A 110 12.52 -1.42 8.13
C GLU A 110 12.25 0.07 8.36
N ALA A 111 10.99 0.49 8.32
CA ALA A 111 10.60 1.89 8.52
C ALA A 111 10.51 2.28 10.00
N LEU A 112 10.21 1.33 10.89
CA LEU A 112 10.05 1.58 12.33
C LEU A 112 11.32 2.09 13.00
N ASP A 113 12.52 1.74 12.51
CA ASP A 113 13.79 2.29 12.99
C ASP A 113 13.88 3.83 12.85
N ARG A 114 12.99 4.43 12.06
CA ARG A 114 12.96 5.85 11.70
C ARG A 114 11.62 6.51 11.99
N GLY A 115 10.76 5.83 12.73
CA GLY A 115 9.42 6.29 13.02
C GLY A 115 8.86 5.64 14.27
N GLU A 116 7.54 5.64 14.37
CA GLU A 116 6.82 5.04 15.48
C GLU A 116 5.56 4.33 14.96
N GLU A 117 5.03 3.41 15.76
CA GLU A 117 3.73 2.81 15.47
C GLU A 117 2.63 3.87 15.57
N PRO A 118 1.55 3.77 14.76
CA PRO A 118 0.41 4.66 14.90
C PRO A 118 -0.22 4.49 16.28
N ASP A 119 -0.54 5.61 16.94
CA ASP A 119 -1.36 5.63 18.15
C ASP A 119 -2.87 5.63 17.79
N GLU A 120 -3.73 5.56 18.81
CA GLU A 120 -5.20 5.62 18.64
C GLU A 120 -5.65 6.86 17.83
N GLY A 121 -4.89 7.96 17.88
CA GLY A 121 -5.13 9.15 17.08
C GLY A 121 -4.99 8.84 15.58
N TRP A 122 -3.93 8.16 15.18
CA TRP A 122 -3.72 7.76 13.79
C TRP A 122 -4.65 6.66 13.31
N GLU A 123 -5.00 5.70 14.15
CA GLU A 123 -5.94 4.62 13.79
C GLU A 123 -7.30 5.13 13.30
N THR A 124 -7.78 6.27 13.83
CA THR A 124 -9.04 6.88 13.37
C THR A 124 -8.95 7.56 12.01
N ARG A 125 -7.73 7.79 11.51
CA ARG A 125 -7.44 8.53 10.27
C ARG A 125 -7.04 7.61 9.12
N LEU A 126 -6.49 6.44 9.45
CA LEU A 126 -6.27 5.31 8.55
C LEU A 126 -7.62 4.65 8.21
#